data_AF-A0AA87TEX3-F1
#
_entry.id   AF-A0AA87TEX3-F1
#
_cell.length_a   1.000
_cell.length_b   1.000
_cell.length_c   1.000
_cell.angle_alpha   90.00
_cell.angle_beta   90.00
_cell.angle_gamma   90.00
#
_symmetry.space_group_name_H-M   'P 1'
#
loop_
_entity.id
_entity.type
_entity.pdbx_description
1 polymer ?
#
loop_
_entity_poly.entity_id
_entity_poly.type
_entity_poly.pdbx_seq_one_letter_code
_entity_poly.pdbx_strand_id
1 'polypeptide(L)'
;MNPITLFILILLTSFLVFLVDQTMYYVLLGMSFLFLILFSYSEGIKRAVVYIGLFLLIKLLAYIDLGMTTGALIGLIALFLRLYPIFNIGRILILTSPLKIMSALRAVKAPQSLSIGLVTALRFLDEMTARLKEIRNGMKVRGLRLSLLHPLRSFELYLIPLIYKCLHVSETLTSSIIAKGIEYEGKKTSYKPVRFGWYDTLGLSAAVFLVWMSV
;
A
#
# COMPACT_ATOMS: atom_id res chain seq x y z
N MET A 1 10.96 8.72 -0.47
CA MET A 1 10.55 8.66 -1.89
C MET A 1 9.23 9.36 -2.07
N ASN A 2 9.04 9.93 -3.25
CA ASN A 2 7.77 10.50 -3.65
C ASN A 2 6.78 9.40 -4.08
N PRO A 3 5.50 9.48 -3.70
CA PRO A 3 4.52 8.49 -4.14
C PRO A 3 4.30 8.44 -5.65
N ILE A 4 4.48 9.56 -6.36
CA ILE A 4 4.42 9.58 -7.83
C ILE A 4 5.50 8.68 -8.42
N THR A 5 6.73 8.77 -7.90
CA THR A 5 7.87 8.02 -8.42
C THR A 5 7.71 6.54 -8.11
N LEU A 6 7.18 6.20 -6.94
CA LEU A 6 6.78 4.82 -6.61
C LEU A 6 5.69 4.29 -7.57
N PHE A 7 4.70 5.09 -7.92
CA PHE A 7 3.66 4.69 -8.87
C PHE A 7 4.22 4.46 -10.29
N ILE A 8 5.07 5.38 -10.76
CA ILE A 8 5.80 5.22 -12.03
C ILE A 8 6.66 3.95 -12.00
N LEU A 9 7.39 3.73 -10.90
CA LEU A 9 8.20 2.52 -10.73
C LEU A 9 7.35 1.25 -10.75
N ILE A 10 6.17 1.23 -10.12
CA ILE A 10 5.25 0.09 -10.18
C ILE A 10 4.80 -0.19 -11.60
N LEU A 11 4.40 0.83 -12.37
CA LEU A 11 4.01 0.67 -13.76
C LEU A 11 5.18 0.13 -14.60
N LEU A 12 6.33 0.80 -14.51
CA LEU A 12 7.52 0.45 -15.29
C LEU A 12 8.02 -0.96 -14.95
N THR A 13 8.07 -1.31 -13.67
CA THR A 13 8.47 -2.66 -13.23
C THR A 13 7.45 -3.73 -13.64
N SER A 14 6.16 -3.39 -13.72
CA SER A 14 5.14 -4.32 -14.22
C SER A 14 5.37 -4.68 -15.68
N PHE A 15 5.74 -3.72 -16.54
CA PHE A 15 6.13 -4.00 -17.91
C PHE A 15 7.44 -4.79 -18.00
N LEU A 16 8.48 -4.39 -17.24
CA LEU A 16 9.77 -5.07 -17.24
C LEU A 16 9.70 -6.53 -16.81
N VAL A 17 8.90 -6.88 -15.80
CA VAL A 17 8.79 -8.26 -15.30
C VAL A 17 8.42 -9.26 -16.41
N PHE A 18 7.67 -8.83 -17.43
CA PHE A 18 7.28 -9.68 -18.56
C PHE A 18 8.25 -9.65 -19.74
N LEU A 19 8.92 -8.53 -19.98
CA LEU A 19 9.80 -8.33 -21.15
C LEU A 19 11.23 -8.83 -20.92
N VAL A 20 11.65 -8.91 -19.66
CA VAL A 20 13.06 -9.05 -19.30
C VAL A 20 13.48 -10.53 -19.16
N ASP A 21 14.70 -10.82 -19.62
CA ASP A 21 15.37 -12.11 -19.48
C ASP A 21 15.61 -12.54 -18.03
N GLN A 22 15.90 -13.82 -17.78
CA GLN A 22 16.06 -14.35 -16.42
C GLN A 22 17.16 -13.64 -15.62
N THR A 23 18.32 -13.36 -16.23
CA THR A 23 19.44 -12.67 -15.57
C THR A 23 19.05 -11.28 -15.09
N MET A 24 18.43 -10.50 -15.97
CA MET A 24 17.99 -9.14 -15.71
C MET A 24 16.79 -9.09 -14.75
N TYR A 25 15.95 -10.13 -14.73
CA TYR A 25 14.92 -10.30 -13.71
C TYR A 25 15.51 -10.41 -12.30
N TYR A 26 16.59 -11.17 -12.10
CA TYR A 26 17.25 -11.25 -10.80
C TYR A 26 17.88 -9.91 -10.36
N VAL A 27 18.41 -9.12 -11.31
CA VAL A 27 18.88 -7.76 -11.04
C VAL A 27 17.73 -6.86 -10.58
N LEU A 28 16.60 -6.90 -11.29
CA LEU A 28 15.39 -6.15 -10.93
C LEU A 28 14.87 -6.53 -9.54
N LEU A 29 14.83 -7.83 -9.25
CA LEU A 29 14.43 -8.36 -7.95
C LEU A 29 15.36 -7.87 -6.84
N GLY A 30 16.68 -7.96 -7.04
CA GLY A 30 17.69 -7.49 -6.09
C GLY A 30 17.55 -6.00 -5.80
N MET A 31 17.38 -5.19 -6.85
CA MET A 31 17.14 -3.74 -6.71
C MET A 31 15.85 -3.44 -5.92
N SER A 32 14.77 -4.19 -6.15
CA SER A 32 13.51 -4.02 -5.42
C SER A 32 13.66 -4.29 -3.92
N PHE A 33 14.44 -5.32 -3.54
CA PHE A 33 14.73 -5.64 -2.15
C PHE A 33 15.65 -4.59 -1.51
N LEU A 34 16.66 -4.12 -2.24
CA LEU A 34 17.56 -3.07 -1.80
C LEU A 34 16.78 -1.79 -1.48
N PHE A 35 15.88 -1.35 -2.38
CA PHE A 35 15.00 -0.20 -2.11
C PHE A 35 14.10 -0.41 -0.89
N LEU A 36 13.56 -1.61 -0.70
CA LEU A 36 12.69 -1.90 0.43
C LEU A 36 13.47 -1.90 1.75
N ILE A 37 14.67 -2.50 1.78
CA ILE A 37 15.56 -2.52 2.95
C ILE A 37 16.01 -1.11 3.33
N LEU A 38 16.38 -0.28 2.34
CA LEU A 38 16.73 1.13 2.56
C LEU A 38 15.58 1.94 3.16
N PHE A 39 14.32 1.60 2.81
CA PHE A 39 13.15 2.28 3.35
C PHE A 39 12.73 1.73 4.73
N SER A 40 12.74 0.41 4.92
CA SER A 40 12.39 -0.26 6.16
C SER A 40 13.05 -1.64 6.25
N TYR A 41 14.06 -1.74 7.13
CA TYR A 41 14.82 -2.96 7.35
C TYR A 41 13.95 -4.15 7.80
N SER A 42 13.03 -3.91 8.76
CA SER A 42 12.18 -4.97 9.31
C SER A 42 11.23 -5.56 8.28
N GLU A 43 10.69 -4.74 7.39
CA GLU A 43 9.78 -5.22 6.35
C GLU A 43 10.53 -5.90 5.20
N GLY A 44 11.78 -5.51 4.95
CA GLY A 44 12.65 -6.16 3.98
C GLY A 44 12.97 -7.60 4.36
N ILE A 45 13.38 -7.82 5.61
CA ILE A 45 13.69 -9.17 6.09
C ILE A 45 12.45 -10.06 6.06
N LYS A 46 11.30 -9.59 6.58
CA LYS A 46 10.06 -10.38 6.58
C LYS A 46 9.71 -10.87 5.17
N ARG A 47 9.88 -10.00 4.17
CA ARG A 47 9.61 -10.34 2.76
C ARG A 47 10.67 -11.25 2.17
N ALA A 48 11.94 -11.02 2.46
CA ALA A 48 13.01 -11.90 2.02
C ALA A 48 12.78 -13.34 2.54
N VAL A 49 12.38 -13.49 3.81
CA VAL A 49 12.04 -14.79 4.40
C VAL A 49 10.88 -15.45 3.67
N VAL A 50 9.80 -14.71 3.38
CA VAL A 50 8.65 -15.23 2.63
C VAL A 50 9.05 -15.63 1.21
N TYR A 51 9.88 -14.83 0.53
CA TYR A 51 10.37 -15.12 -0.82
C TYR A 51 11.20 -16.41 -0.84
N ILE A 52 12.16 -16.55 0.09
CA ILE A 52 12.99 -17.75 0.23
C ILE A 52 12.12 -18.96 0.55
N GLY A 53 11.14 -18.83 1.43
CA GLY A 53 10.19 -19.90 1.76
C GLY A 53 9.39 -20.38 0.55
N LEU A 54 8.85 -19.45 -0.25
CA LEU A 54 8.13 -19.78 -1.50
C LEU A 54 9.05 -20.41 -2.54
N PHE A 55 10.30 -19.96 -2.65
CA PHE A 55 11.28 -20.55 -3.56
C PHE A 55 11.66 -21.99 -3.16
N LEU A 56 11.88 -22.23 -1.87
CA LEU A 56 12.12 -23.58 -1.34
C LEU A 56 10.90 -24.49 -1.55
N LEU A 57 9.69 -23.96 -1.39
CA LEU A 57 8.45 -24.69 -1.65
C LEU A 57 8.39 -25.18 -3.10
N ILE A 58 8.74 -24.34 -4.08
CA ILE A 58 8.80 -24.77 -5.49
C ILE A 58 9.82 -25.91 -5.66
N LYS A 59 11.02 -25.79 -5.08
CA LYS A 59 12.06 -26.83 -5.17
C LYS A 59 11.61 -28.15 -4.55
N LEU A 60 10.87 -28.10 -3.43
CA LEU A 60 10.31 -29.28 -2.78
C LEU A 60 9.20 -29.93 -3.63
N LEU A 61 8.27 -29.12 -4.16
CA LEU A 61 7.20 -29.62 -5.04
C LEU A 61 7.76 -30.25 -6.31
N ALA A 62 8.86 -29.71 -6.85
CA ALA A 62 9.53 -30.28 -8.01
C ALA A 62 10.20 -31.65 -7.73
N TYR A 63 10.47 -31.98 -6.46
CA TYR A 63 11.04 -33.28 -6.09
C TYR A 63 9.97 -34.38 -5.93
N ILE A 64 8.74 -34.00 -5.57
CA ILE A 64 7.64 -34.93 -5.26
C ILE A 64 6.75 -35.09 -6.50
N ASP A 65 7.34 -35.30 -7.67
CA ASP A 65 6.61 -35.22 -8.95
C ASP A 65 5.39 -36.17 -8.98
N LEU A 66 4.20 -35.58 -8.88
CA LEU A 66 2.88 -36.25 -8.82
C LEU A 66 2.08 -36.00 -10.12
N GLY A 67 2.71 -35.46 -11.17
CA GLY A 67 2.10 -35.22 -12.48
C GLY A 67 1.55 -33.80 -12.69
N MET A 68 0.50 -33.67 -13.54
CA MET A 68 0.02 -32.38 -14.08
C MET A 68 -0.46 -31.38 -13.01
N THR A 69 -1.00 -31.85 -11.89
CA THR A 69 -1.48 -31.00 -10.78
C THR A 69 -0.31 -30.29 -10.07
N THR A 70 0.81 -30.98 -9.90
CA THR A 70 2.04 -30.43 -9.30
C THR A 70 2.65 -29.36 -10.21
N GLY A 71 2.66 -29.60 -11.52
CA GLY A 71 3.09 -28.60 -12.51
C GLY A 71 2.27 -27.31 -12.48
N ALA A 72 0.94 -27.42 -12.35
CA ALA A 72 0.06 -26.25 -12.23
C ALA A 72 0.32 -25.45 -10.95
N LEU A 73 0.53 -26.12 -9.81
CA LEU A 73 0.88 -25.47 -8.54
C LEU A 73 2.23 -24.77 -8.61
N ILE A 74 3.25 -25.42 -9.19
CA ILE A 74 4.56 -24.82 -9.41
C ILE A 74 4.43 -23.57 -10.30
N GLY A 75 3.67 -23.64 -11.39
CA GLY A 75 3.42 -22.51 -12.29
C GLY A 75 2.75 -21.32 -11.57
N LEU A 76 1.74 -21.58 -10.74
CA LEU A 76 1.05 -20.56 -9.95
C LEU A 76 2.03 -19.87 -8.97
N ILE A 77 2.78 -20.65 -8.20
CA ILE A 77 3.74 -20.11 -7.22
C ILE A 77 4.88 -19.36 -7.93
N ALA A 78 5.36 -19.88 -9.08
CA ALA A 78 6.37 -19.22 -9.89
C ALA A 78 5.87 -17.88 -10.44
N LEU A 79 4.61 -17.77 -10.85
CA LEU A 79 4.00 -16.51 -11.28
C LEU A 79 3.91 -15.52 -10.11
N PHE A 80 3.52 -15.97 -8.92
CA PHE A 80 3.57 -15.13 -7.72
C PHE A 80 4.99 -14.64 -7.40
N LEU A 81 6.00 -15.52 -7.50
CA LEU A 81 7.40 -15.14 -7.32
C LEU A 81 7.87 -14.16 -8.40
N ARG A 82 7.38 -14.26 -9.64
CA ARG A 82 7.73 -13.35 -10.73
C ARG A 82 7.17 -11.93 -10.51
N LEU A 83 6.01 -11.80 -9.87
CA LEU A 83 5.41 -10.51 -9.51
C LEU A 83 5.99 -9.89 -8.22
N TYR A 84 6.91 -10.58 -7.54
CA TYR A 84 7.47 -10.14 -6.26
C TYR A 84 8.13 -8.75 -6.24
N PRO A 85 8.88 -8.33 -7.29
CA PRO A 85 9.43 -6.97 -7.35
C PRO A 85 8.35 -5.88 -7.26
N ILE A 86 7.19 -6.11 -7.89
CA ILE A 86 6.05 -5.19 -7.88
C ILE A 86 5.46 -5.12 -6.46
N PHE A 87 5.30 -6.27 -5.80
CA PHE A 87 4.83 -6.32 -4.42
C PHE A 87 5.77 -5.60 -3.45
N ASN A 88 7.08 -5.65 -3.68
CA ASN A 88 8.07 -4.95 -2.85
C ASN A 88 7.89 -3.43 -2.94
N ILE A 89 7.81 -2.87 -4.16
CA ILE A 89 7.62 -1.43 -4.37
C ILE A 89 6.23 -0.99 -3.87
N GLY A 90 5.20 -1.80 -4.13
CA GLY A 90 3.85 -1.59 -3.59
C GLY A 90 3.83 -1.52 -2.06
N ARG A 91 4.69 -2.28 -1.37
CA ARG A 91 4.79 -2.17 0.09
C ARG A 91 5.40 -0.85 0.54
N ILE A 92 6.42 -0.37 -0.15
CA ILE A 92 7.01 0.95 0.11
C ILE A 92 5.94 2.04 -0.05
N LEU A 93 5.06 1.89 -1.05
CA LEU A 93 3.93 2.81 -1.25
C LEU A 93 2.95 2.78 -0.06
N ILE A 94 2.56 1.59 0.42
CA ILE A 94 1.66 1.45 1.58
C ILE A 94 2.28 2.00 2.86
N LEU A 95 3.59 1.81 3.06
CA LEU A 95 4.30 2.34 4.23
C LEU A 95 4.51 3.86 4.13
N THR A 96 4.27 4.47 2.98
CA THR A 96 4.43 5.91 2.79
C THR A 96 3.26 6.67 3.41
N SER A 97 3.57 7.73 4.16
CA SER A 97 2.57 8.56 4.84
C SER A 97 1.48 9.07 3.87
N PRO A 98 0.18 9.00 4.25
CA PRO A 98 -0.94 9.49 3.44
C PRO A 98 -0.79 10.95 3.00
N LEU A 99 -0.14 11.79 3.82
CA LEU A 99 0.13 13.20 3.50
C LEU A 99 1.09 13.37 2.32
N LYS A 100 2.03 12.45 2.14
CA LYS A 100 2.91 12.46 0.96
C LYS A 100 2.13 12.02 -0.28
N ILE A 101 1.27 11.01 -0.15
CA ILE A 101 0.42 10.49 -1.23
C ILE A 101 -0.52 11.60 -1.74
N MET A 102 -1.07 12.41 -0.82
CA MET A 102 -1.80 13.64 -1.16
C MET A 102 -0.98 14.60 -2.01
N SER A 103 0.20 14.96 -1.53
CA SER A 103 1.02 15.99 -2.18
C SER A 103 1.38 15.56 -3.60
N ALA A 104 1.65 14.26 -3.77
CA ALA A 104 1.85 13.61 -5.05
C ALA A 104 0.63 13.73 -5.98
N LEU A 105 -0.57 13.36 -5.50
CA LEU A 105 -1.82 13.50 -6.27
C LEU A 105 -2.09 14.94 -6.72
N ARG A 106 -1.86 15.92 -5.83
CA ARG A 106 -2.02 17.34 -6.15
C ARG A 106 -1.03 17.81 -7.23
N ALA A 107 0.19 17.28 -7.25
CA ALA A 107 1.19 17.63 -8.27
C ALA A 107 0.85 17.07 -9.67
N VAL A 108 0.03 16.02 -9.76
CA VAL A 108 -0.46 15.45 -11.03
C VAL A 108 -1.65 16.26 -11.61
N LYS A 109 -1.93 17.46 -11.08
CA LYS A 109 -3.08 18.31 -11.47
C LYS A 109 -4.45 17.63 -11.31
N ALA A 110 -4.58 16.71 -10.34
CA ALA A 110 -5.90 16.20 -9.96
C ALA A 110 -6.79 17.35 -9.42
N PRO A 111 -8.11 17.33 -9.66
CA PRO A 111 -9.02 18.36 -9.14
C PRO A 111 -8.88 18.47 -7.63
N GLN A 112 -8.89 19.71 -7.15
CA GLN A 112 -8.56 20.01 -5.76
C GLN A 112 -9.53 19.38 -4.75
N SER A 113 -10.82 19.30 -5.12
CA SER A 113 -11.86 18.62 -4.36
C SER A 113 -11.52 17.14 -4.13
N LEU A 114 -11.09 16.42 -5.17
CA LEU A 114 -10.69 15.02 -5.09
C LEU A 114 -9.48 14.83 -4.18
N SER A 115 -8.45 15.67 -4.33
CA SER A 115 -7.22 15.56 -3.54
C SER A 115 -7.46 15.78 -2.05
N ILE A 116 -8.31 16.73 -1.68
CA ILE A 116 -8.67 16.99 -0.28
C ILE A 116 -9.54 15.86 0.25
N GLY A 117 -10.58 15.46 -0.49
CA GLY A 117 -11.50 14.40 -0.10
C GLY A 117 -10.82 13.05 0.14
N LEU A 118 -9.89 12.66 -0.73
CA LEU A 118 -9.09 11.44 -0.55
C LEU A 118 -8.28 11.45 0.74
N VAL A 119 -7.84 12.62 1.19
CA VAL A 119 -6.89 12.72 2.31
C VAL A 119 -7.59 12.83 3.62
N THR A 120 -8.71 13.54 3.64
CA THR A 120 -9.65 13.45 4.74
C THR A 120 -10.14 12.01 4.90
N ALA A 121 -10.42 11.30 3.80
CA ALA A 121 -10.80 9.89 3.86
C ALA A 121 -9.68 9.00 4.41
N LEU A 122 -8.45 9.09 3.89
CA LEU A 122 -7.33 8.28 4.38
C LEU A 122 -7.00 8.56 5.85
N ARG A 123 -6.99 9.83 6.26
CA ARG A 123 -6.78 10.21 7.67
C ARG A 123 -7.93 9.73 8.56
N PHE A 124 -9.16 9.77 8.05
CA PHE A 124 -10.32 9.24 8.75
C PHE A 124 -10.25 7.72 8.90
N LEU A 125 -9.75 6.99 7.91
CA LEU A 125 -9.51 5.54 8.03
C LEU A 125 -8.49 5.25 9.14
N ASP A 126 -7.38 5.99 9.20
CA ASP A 126 -6.39 5.85 10.27
C ASP A 126 -7.03 6.11 11.65
N GLU A 127 -7.78 7.20 11.81
CA GLU A 127 -8.50 7.53 13.04
C GLU A 127 -9.54 6.46 13.41
N MET A 128 -10.26 5.93 12.41
CA MET A 128 -11.29 4.90 12.59
C MET A 128 -10.71 3.62 13.18
N THR A 129 -9.47 3.25 12.84
CA THR A 129 -8.81 2.09 13.47
C THR A 129 -8.59 2.28 14.97
N ALA A 130 -8.24 3.49 15.41
CA ALA A 130 -8.10 3.82 16.82
C ALA A 130 -9.46 3.78 17.53
N ARG A 131 -10.51 4.34 16.91
CA ARG A 131 -11.88 4.31 17.45
C ARG A 131 -12.44 2.90 17.55
N LEU A 132 -12.19 2.05 16.56
CA LEU A 132 -12.56 0.63 16.61
C LEU A 132 -11.88 -0.08 17.79
N LYS A 133 -10.61 0.25 18.08
CA LYS A 133 -9.89 -0.28 19.23
C LYS A 133 -10.50 0.19 20.55
N GLU A 134 -10.89 1.46 20.66
CA GLU A 134 -11.60 2.01 21.82
C GLU A 134 -12.94 1.33 22.06
N ILE A 135 -13.76 1.17 21.01
CA ILE A 135 -15.05 0.49 21.08
C ILE A 135 -14.86 -0.97 21.52
N ARG A 136 -13.88 -1.67 20.91
CA ARG A 136 -13.53 -3.05 21.28
C ARG A 136 -13.12 -3.17 22.75
N ASN A 137 -12.33 -2.23 23.24
CA ASN A 137 -11.92 -2.20 24.65
C ASN A 137 -13.11 -1.89 25.58
N GLY A 138 -13.98 -0.95 25.22
CA GLY A 138 -15.19 -0.64 25.98
C GLY A 138 -16.16 -1.82 26.07
N MET A 139 -16.32 -2.56 24.97
CA MET A 139 -17.11 -3.80 24.92
C MET A 139 -16.53 -4.88 25.83
N LYS A 140 -15.19 -5.02 25.85
CA LYS A 140 -14.48 -5.96 26.73
C LYS A 140 -14.71 -5.63 28.22
N VAL A 141 -14.71 -4.35 28.59
CA VAL A 141 -14.99 -3.90 29.98
C VAL A 141 -16.44 -4.18 30.37
N ARG A 142 -17.40 -4.01 29.46
CA ARG A 142 -18.82 -4.29 29.68
C ARG A 142 -19.17 -5.79 29.72
N GLY A 143 -18.19 -6.68 29.60
CA GLY A 143 -18.40 -8.13 29.58
C GLY A 143 -19.09 -8.66 28.31
N LEU A 144 -19.30 -7.81 27.30
CA LEU A 144 -19.92 -8.17 26.03
C LEU A 144 -18.89 -8.88 25.15
N ARG A 145 -19.01 -10.21 25.06
CA ARG A 145 -18.15 -11.04 24.20
C ARG A 145 -18.76 -11.13 22.80
N LEU A 146 -17.89 -11.11 21.79
CA LEU A 146 -18.25 -11.48 20.41
C LEU A 146 -18.76 -12.91 20.44
N SER A 147 -20.07 -13.09 20.27
CA SER A 147 -20.65 -14.42 20.14
C SER A 147 -20.57 -14.82 18.67
N LEU A 148 -19.70 -15.79 18.35
CA LEU A 148 -19.62 -16.38 17.00
C LEU A 148 -20.94 -17.07 16.61
N LEU A 149 -21.78 -17.42 17.59
CA LEU A 149 -23.09 -18.04 17.41
C LEU A 149 -24.18 -17.03 17.03
N HIS A 150 -23.98 -15.73 17.32
CA HIS A 150 -24.91 -14.66 16.97
C HIS A 150 -24.17 -13.48 16.32
N PRO A 151 -23.71 -13.64 15.07
CA PRO A 151 -22.95 -12.63 14.36
C PRO A 151 -23.73 -11.34 14.15
N LEU A 152 -25.05 -11.42 13.92
CA LEU A 152 -25.92 -10.25 13.70
C LEU A 152 -25.99 -9.33 14.93
N ARG A 153 -26.24 -9.90 16.11
CA ARG A 153 -26.31 -9.14 17.37
C ARG A 153 -24.95 -8.55 17.76
N SER A 154 -23.89 -9.31 17.49
CA SER A 154 -22.52 -8.84 17.69
C SER A 154 -22.18 -7.67 16.76
N PHE A 155 -22.64 -7.72 15.51
CA PHE A 155 -22.43 -6.67 14.53
C PHE A 155 -23.18 -5.39 14.90
N GLU A 156 -24.44 -5.50 15.31
CA GLU A 156 -25.28 -4.37 15.73
C GLU A 156 -24.63 -3.59 16.90
N LEU A 157 -24.06 -4.31 17.88
CA LEU A 157 -23.35 -3.72 19.02
C LEU A 157 -22.10 -2.90 18.65
N TYR A 158 -21.42 -3.25 17.56
CA TYR A 158 -20.25 -2.50 17.07
C TYR A 158 -20.64 -1.41 16.06
N LEU A 159 -21.58 -1.72 15.18
CA LEU A 159 -21.89 -0.88 14.01
C LEU A 159 -22.68 0.37 14.40
N ILE A 160 -23.69 0.24 15.28
CA ILE A 160 -24.48 1.39 15.74
C ILE A 160 -23.61 2.50 16.35
N PRO A 161 -22.76 2.23 17.37
CA PRO A 161 -21.93 3.28 17.95
C PRO A 161 -20.87 3.81 16.97
N LEU A 162 -20.39 2.97 16.05
CA LEU A 162 -19.46 3.40 15.01
C LEU A 162 -20.13 4.40 14.05
N ILE A 163 -21.34 4.10 13.54
CA ILE A 163 -22.10 5.00 12.67
C ILE A 163 -22.36 6.33 13.36
N TYR A 164 -22.83 6.30 14.61
CA TYR A 164 -23.11 7.53 15.36
C TYR A 164 -21.85 8.40 15.52
N LYS A 165 -20.70 7.79 15.80
CA LYS A 165 -19.42 8.51 15.86
C LYS A 165 -18.98 9.05 14.51
N CYS A 166 -19.12 8.29 13.44
CA CYS A 166 -18.80 8.74 12.07
C CYS A 166 -19.65 9.96 11.68
N LEU A 167 -20.95 9.92 11.94
CA LEU A 167 -21.86 11.04 11.68
C LEU A 167 -21.44 12.29 12.44
N HIS A 168 -21.19 12.16 13.74
CA HIS A 168 -20.78 13.29 14.58
C HIS A 168 -19.42 13.88 14.15
N VAL A 169 -18.45 13.04 13.78
CA VAL A 169 -17.15 13.49 13.26
C VAL A 169 -17.32 14.20 11.92
N SER A 170 -18.17 13.67 11.03
CA SER A 170 -18.45 14.29 9.72
C SER A 170 -19.07 15.67 9.88
N GLU A 171 -20.03 15.84 10.77
CA GLU A 171 -20.67 17.13 11.06
C GLU A 171 -19.66 18.14 11.62
N THR A 172 -18.85 17.71 12.60
CA THR A 172 -17.80 18.55 13.21
C THR A 172 -16.71 18.92 12.19
N LEU A 173 -16.35 18.00 11.29
CA LEU A 173 -15.38 18.24 10.23
C LEU A 173 -15.93 19.24 9.22
N THR A 174 -17.20 19.09 8.82
CA THR A 174 -17.87 19.95 7.86
C THR A 174 -17.97 21.38 8.39
N SER A 175 -18.43 21.56 9.63
CA SER A 175 -18.50 22.88 10.27
C SER A 175 -17.12 23.53 10.40
N SER A 176 -16.09 22.77 10.78
CA SER A 176 -14.70 23.25 10.86
C SER A 176 -14.12 23.65 9.50
N ILE A 177 -14.46 22.92 8.44
CA ILE A 177 -14.01 23.16 7.06
C ILE A 177 -14.66 24.44 6.51
N ILE A 178 -15.97 24.62 6.74
CA ILE A 178 -16.71 25.83 6.35
C ILE A 178 -16.16 27.05 7.10
N ALA A 179 -15.97 26.95 8.42
CA ALA A 179 -15.41 28.02 9.23
C ALA A 179 -13.98 28.43 8.81
N LYS A 180 -13.22 27.51 8.21
CA LYS A 180 -11.88 27.79 7.65
C LYS A 180 -11.91 28.35 6.22
N GLY A 181 -13.09 28.61 5.66
CA GLY A 181 -13.25 29.24 4.35
C GLY A 181 -12.83 28.34 3.20
N ILE A 182 -13.17 27.04 3.22
CA ILE A 182 -12.82 26.15 2.11
C ILE A 182 -13.45 26.59 0.77
N GLU A 183 -14.55 27.33 0.82
CA GLU A 183 -15.28 27.84 -0.36
C GLU A 183 -14.63 29.07 -0.98
N TYR A 184 -13.57 29.62 -0.38
CA TYR A 184 -12.84 30.74 -0.95
C TYR A 184 -12.30 30.40 -2.35
N GLU A 185 -12.70 31.20 -3.36
CA GLU A 185 -12.37 31.00 -4.78
C GLU A 185 -10.92 31.38 -5.15
N GLY A 186 -10.17 31.99 -4.23
CA GLY A 186 -8.79 32.39 -4.49
C GLY A 186 -7.81 31.21 -4.59
N LYS A 187 -6.56 31.52 -4.99
CA LYS A 187 -5.50 30.52 -5.16
C LYS A 187 -5.16 29.85 -3.82
N LYS A 188 -5.43 28.55 -3.72
CA LYS A 188 -5.11 27.73 -2.53
C LYS A 188 -3.66 27.21 -2.61
N THR A 189 -2.90 27.36 -1.54
CA THR A 189 -1.49 26.94 -1.44
C THR A 189 -1.34 25.57 -0.75
N SER A 190 -0.19 24.92 -0.92
CA SER A 190 0.11 23.63 -0.28
C SER A 190 1.20 23.78 0.78
N TYR A 191 0.91 23.35 2.01
CA TYR A 191 1.85 23.45 3.13
C TYR A 191 3.10 22.55 2.97
N LYS A 192 2.97 21.41 2.27
CA LYS A 192 4.10 20.53 1.94
C LYS A 192 4.27 20.45 0.41
N PRO A 193 5.28 21.10 -0.17
CA PRO A 193 5.59 20.94 -1.58
C PRO A 193 6.18 19.54 -1.84
N VAL A 194 5.85 18.96 -2.99
CA VAL A 194 6.50 17.74 -3.48
C VAL A 194 7.93 18.12 -3.87
N ARG A 195 8.92 17.53 -3.21
CA ARG A 195 10.33 17.70 -3.55
C ARG A 195 10.90 16.37 -3.98
N PHE A 196 11.46 16.31 -5.18
CA PHE A 196 12.20 15.14 -5.67
C PHE A 196 13.43 14.92 -4.79
N GLY A 197 13.49 13.75 -4.15
CA GLY A 197 14.65 13.34 -3.36
C GLY A 197 15.64 12.55 -4.22
N TRP A 198 16.88 12.44 -3.75
CA TRP A 198 17.93 11.68 -4.43
C TRP A 198 17.59 10.19 -4.61
N TYR A 199 16.84 9.59 -3.68
CA TYR A 199 16.32 8.23 -3.82
C TYR A 199 15.38 8.07 -5.03
N ASP A 200 14.64 9.12 -5.38
CA ASP A 200 13.70 9.09 -6.49
C ASP A 200 14.42 9.12 -7.85
N THR A 201 15.48 9.93 -7.95
CA THR A 201 16.31 10.01 -9.15
C THR A 201 17.10 8.72 -9.36
N LEU A 202 17.63 8.11 -8.29
CA LEU A 202 18.29 6.80 -8.36
C LEU A 202 17.33 5.70 -8.80
N GLY A 203 16.12 5.64 -8.24
CA GLY A 203 15.13 4.63 -8.63
C GLY A 203 14.73 4.75 -10.11
N LEU A 204 14.43 5.97 -10.57
CA LEU A 204 14.05 6.20 -11.96
C LEU A 204 15.18 5.94 -12.95
N SER A 205 16.41 6.39 -12.66
CA SER A 205 17.57 6.14 -13.51
C SER A 205 17.89 4.66 -13.63
N ALA A 206 17.84 3.91 -12.52
CA ALA A 206 18.02 2.46 -12.54
C ALA A 206 16.94 1.75 -13.37
N ALA A 207 15.68 2.16 -13.24
CA ALA A 207 14.59 1.58 -14.03
C ALA A 207 14.74 1.86 -15.54
N VAL A 208 15.11 3.10 -15.91
CA VAL A 208 15.36 3.47 -17.31
C VAL A 208 16.56 2.74 -17.89
N PHE A 209 17.64 2.58 -17.12
CA PHE A 209 18.81 1.80 -17.53
C PHE A 209 18.45 0.34 -17.81
N LEU A 210 17.63 -0.26 -16.95
CA LEU A 210 17.14 -1.63 -17.15
C LEU A 210 16.24 -1.77 -18.39
N VAL A 211 15.39 -0.77 -18.68
CA VAL A 211 14.60 -0.73 -19.92
C VAL A 211 15.52 -0.67 -21.14
N TRP A 212 16.49 0.25 -21.14
CA TRP A 212 17.40 0.42 -22.28
C TRP A 212 18.19 -0.86 -22.58
N MET A 213 18.64 -1.57 -21.54
CA MET A 213 19.38 -2.82 -21.70
C MET A 213 18.49 -4.02 -22.09
N SER A 214 17.16 -3.87 -22.01
CA SER A 214 16.19 -4.91 -22.39
C SER A 214 15.62 -4.77 -23.81
N VAL A 215 15.90 -3.65 -24.49
CA VAL A 215 15.51 -3.36 -25.89
C VAL A 215 16.67 -3.70 -26.81
#